data_AF-A0A366HLJ4-F1
#
_entry.id   AF-A0A366HLJ4-F1
#
_cell.length_a   1.000
_cell.length_b   1.000
_cell.length_c   1.000
_cell.angle_alpha   90.00
_cell.angle_beta   90.00
_cell.angle_gamma   90.00
#
_symmetry.space_group_name_H-M   'P 1'
#
loop_
_entity.id
_entity.type
_entity.pdbx_description
1 polymer ?
#
loop_
_entity_poly.entity_id
_entity_poly.type
_entity_poly.pdbx_seq_one_letter_code
_entity_poly.pdbx_strand_id
1 'polypeptide(L)' 'MEPRVVFHRLVQRDMDGILRYYIEEAGESVADRFFGAFLALADKAVENPKRFHPISGQLRRANVPGFPYHFLYRET' A
#
# COMPACT_ATOMS: atom_id res chain seq x y z
N MET A 1 -21.76 8.88 -0.29
CA MET A 1 -20.54 8.80 -1.12
C MET A 1 -19.89 7.48 -0.76
N GLU A 2 -19.61 6.61 -1.73
CA GLU A 2 -18.93 5.34 -1.43
C GLU A 2 -17.50 5.61 -0.96
N PRO A 3 -17.00 4.87 0.04
CA PRO A 3 -15.63 5.04 0.51
C PRO A 3 -14.66 4.68 -0.62
N ARG A 4 -13.62 5.51 -0.79
CA ARG A 4 -12.63 5.34 -1.86
C ARG A 4 -11.23 5.65 -1.34
N VAL A 5 -10.23 4.97 -1.90
CA VAL A 5 -8.83 5.36 -1.71
C VAL A 5 -8.44 6.40 -2.74
N VAL A 6 -7.77 7.45 -2.28
CA VAL A 6 -7.10 8.44 -3.14
C VAL A 6 -5.61 8.35 -2.86
N PHE A 7 -4.83 8.00 -3.88
CA PHE A 7 -3.38 7.91 -3.75
C PHE A 7 -2.72 9.26 -3.99
N HIS A 8 -1.84 9.65 -3.07
CA HIS A 8 -0.99 10.82 -3.26
C HIS A 8 0.03 10.55 -4.38
N ARG A 9 0.41 11.56 -5.18
CA ARG A 9 1.37 11.41 -6.29
C ARG A 9 2.71 10.77 -5.87
N LEU A 10 3.14 11.00 -4.63
CA LEU A 10 4.36 10.36 -4.11
C LEU A 10 4.19 8.84 -3.93
N VAL A 11 2.99 8.36 -3.58
CA VAL A 11 2.70 6.92 -3.52
C VAL A 11 2.83 6.28 -4.90
N GLN A 12 2.37 6.96 -5.95
CA GLN A 12 2.55 6.48 -7.32
C GLN A 12 4.04 6.38 -7.68
N ARG A 13 4.83 7.42 -7.39
CA ARG A 13 6.28 7.40 -7.61
C ARG A 13 6.97 6.26 -6.84
N ASP A 14 6.58 6.04 -5.59
CA ASP A 14 7.14 4.98 -4.75
C ASP A 14 6.76 3.60 -5.33
N MET A 15 5.51 3.44 -5.77
CA MET A 15 5.05 2.21 -6.43
C MET A 15 5.82 1.90 -7.71
N ASP A 16 5.98 2.89 -8.60
CA ASP A 16 6.73 2.74 -9.84
C ASP A 16 8.18 2.31 -9.59
N GLY A 17 8.82 2.87 -8.55
CA GLY A 17 10.17 2.51 -8.14
C GLY A 17 10.28 1.09 -7.60
N ILE A 18 9.35 0.68 -6.73
CA ILE A 18 9.36 -0.66 -6.13
C ILE A 18 9.08 -1.74 -7.17
N LEU A 19 8.09 -1.51 -8.06
CA LEU A 19 7.76 -2.47 -9.11
C LEU A 19 8.92 -2.64 -10.08
N ARG A 20 9.55 -1.53 -10.51
CA ARG A 20 10.74 -1.60 -11.35
C ARG A 20 11.86 -2.39 -10.69
N TYR A 21 12.16 -2.10 -9.43
CA TYR A 21 13.19 -2.82 -8.67
C TYR A 21 12.91 -4.33 -8.64
N TYR A 22 11.68 -4.76 -8.34
CA TYR A 22 11.36 -6.18 -8.31
C TYR A 22 11.36 -6.82 -9.70
N ILE A 23 10.94 -6.12 -10.75
CA ILE A 23 11.03 -6.61 -12.13
C ILE A 23 12.49 -6.86 -12.51
N GLU A 24 13.38 -5.91 -12.21
CA GLU A 24 14.80 -5.97 -12.57
C GLU A 24 15.57 -7.03 -11.75
N GLU A 25 15.31 -7.13 -10.45
CA GLU A 25 16.14 -7.96 -9.54
C GLU A 25 15.56 -9.35 -9.26
N ALA A 26 14.24 -9.51 -9.34
CA ALA A 26 13.54 -10.73 -8.91
C ALA A 26 12.53 -11.28 -9.95
N GLY A 27 12.27 -10.53 -11.02
CA GLY A 27 11.33 -10.87 -12.07
C GLY A 27 9.89 -10.42 -11.81
N GLU A 28 9.10 -10.37 -12.89
CA GLU A 28 7.72 -9.85 -12.91
C GLU A 28 6.81 -10.50 -11.87
N SER A 29 6.92 -11.83 -11.67
CA SER A 29 6.09 -12.54 -10.70
C SER A 29 6.23 -12.02 -9.26
N VAL A 30 7.39 -11.49 -8.87
CA VAL A 30 7.59 -10.92 -7.53
C VAL A 30 6.96 -9.54 -7.45
N ALA A 31 7.08 -8.74 -8.52
CA ALA A 31 6.44 -7.44 -8.62
C ALA A 31 4.91 -7.55 -8.57
N ASP A 32 4.33 -8.53 -9.27
CA ASP A 32 2.89 -8.81 -9.24
C ASP A 32 2.40 -9.21 -7.84
N ARG A 33 3.16 -10.07 -7.15
CA ARG A 33 2.84 -10.45 -5.75
C ARG A 33 2.88 -9.24 -4.83
N PHE A 34 3.86 -8.35 -4.98
CA PHE A 34 3.93 -7.12 -4.20
C PHE A 34 2.72 -6.23 -4.45
N PHE A 35 2.39 -6.00 -5.73
CA PHE A 35 1.27 -5.15 -6.11
C PHE A 35 -0.07 -5.71 -5.60
N GLY A 36 -0.29 -7.01 -5.75
CA GLY A 36 -1.47 -7.69 -5.21
C GLY A 36 -1.58 -7.58 -3.69
N ALA A 37 -0.46 -7.75 -2.97
CA ALA A 37 -0.42 -7.57 -1.51
C ALA A 37 -0.75 -6.14 -1.09
N PHE A 38 -0.27 -5.14 -1.84
CA PHE A 38 -0.60 -3.73 -1.62
C PHE A 38 -2.08 -3.43 -1.85
N LEU A 39 -2.64 -3.86 -2.99
CA LEU A 39 -4.06 -3.64 -3.32
C LEU A 39 -4.97 -4.26 -2.26
N ALA A 40 -4.68 -5.49 -1.82
CA ALA A 40 -5.44 -6.15 -0.77
C ALA A 40 -5.41 -5.40 0.58
N LEU A 41 -4.36 -4.61 0.87
CA LEU A 41 -4.33 -3.73 2.03
C LEU A 41 -5.15 -2.45 1.82
N ALA A 42 -5.10 -1.88 0.62
CA ALA A 42 -5.90 -0.72 0.26
C ALA A 42 -7.40 -1.04 0.37
N ASP A 43 -7.84 -2.20 -0.14
CA ASP A 43 -9.23 -2.66 -0.03
C ASP A 43 -9.66 -2.79 1.43
N LYS A 44 -8.82 -3.42 2.28
CA LYS A 44 -9.09 -3.53 3.72
C LYS A 44 -9.15 -2.17 4.42
N ALA A 45 -8.40 -1.18 3.94
CA ALA A 45 -8.43 0.17 4.47
C ALA A 45 -9.71 0.92 4.02
N VAL A 46 -10.27 0.61 2.85
CA VAL A 46 -11.58 1.13 2.42
C VAL A 46 -12.71 0.50 3.23
N GLU A 47 -12.69 -0.83 3.37
CA GLU A 47 -13.72 -1.58 4.09
C GLU A 47 -13.81 -1.18 5.57
N ASN A 48 -12.65 -0.96 6.20
CA ASN A 48 -12.57 -0.51 7.58
C ASN A 48 -11.33 0.39 7.78
N PRO A 49 -11.47 1.72 7.62
CA PRO A 49 -10.38 2.68 7.76
C PRO A 49 -9.72 2.68 9.14
N LYS A 50 -10.35 2.09 10.16
CA LYS A 50 -9.82 2.03 11.52
C LYS A 50 -9.15 0.70 11.87
N ARG A 51 -9.12 -0.25 10.93
CA ARG A 51 -8.58 -1.62 11.10
C ARG A 51 -7.11 -1.65 11.49
N PHE A 52 -6.30 -0.74 10.96
CA PHE A 52 -4.85 -0.75 11.13
C PHE A 52 -4.38 0.17 12.26
N HIS A 53 -3.26 -0.18 12.89
CA HIS A 53 -2.74 0.54 14.05
C HIS A 53 -2.37 2.00 13.72
N PRO A 54 -2.75 2.95 14.59
CA PRO A 54 -2.26 4.33 14.49
C PRO A 54 -0.77 4.37 14.86
N ILE A 55 0.00 5.20 14.17
CA ILE A 55 1.45 5.35 14.43
C ILE A 55 1.85 6.76 14.90
N SER A 56 1.17 7.81 14.42
CA SER A 56 1.21 9.17 14.95
C SER A 56 0.16 10.05 14.28
N GLY A 57 -0.43 10.99 15.02
CA GLY A 57 -1.48 11.88 14.51
C GLY A 57 -2.68 11.12 13.93
N GLN A 58 -3.07 11.46 12.70
CA GLN A 58 -4.17 10.83 11.96
C GLN A 58 -3.72 9.68 11.03
N LEU A 59 -2.43 9.30 11.06
CA LEU A 59 -1.89 8.27 10.17
C LEU A 59 -2.02 6.87 10.77
N ARG A 60 -2.32 5.92 9.88
CA ARG A 60 -2.39 4.48 10.15
C ARG A 60 -1.39 3.74 9.29
N ARG A 61 -0.87 2.63 9.83
CA ARG A 61 0.15 1.80 9.17
C ARG A 61 -0.34 0.39 8.96
N ALA A 62 -0.32 -0.05 7.70
CA ALA A 62 -0.48 -1.45 7.33
C ALA A 62 0.87 -2.02 6.84
N ASN A 63 1.27 -3.18 7.38
CA ASN A 63 2.48 -3.87 6.92
C ASN A 63 2.14 -4.68 5.65
N VAL A 64 2.93 -4.53 4.58
CA VAL A 64 2.74 -5.30 3.34
C VAL A 64 3.22 -6.74 3.58
N PRO A 65 2.33 -7.75 3.60
CA PRO A 65 2.74 -9.11 3.94
C PRO A 65 3.76 -9.66 2.95
N GLY A 66 4.88 -10.18 3.44
CA GLY A 66 5.95 -10.76 2.61
C GLY A 66 6.90 -9.74 1.98
N PHE A 67 6.73 -8.44 2.24
CA PHE A 67 7.55 -7.39 1.66
C PHE A 67 7.99 -6.35 2.71
N PRO A 68 9.18 -5.74 2.58
CA PRO A 68 9.75 -4.83 3.57
C PRO A 68 9.16 -3.41 3.47
N TYR A 69 7.86 -3.29 3.24
CA TYR A 69 7.18 -2.01 3.03
C TYR A 69 5.98 -1.80 3.95
N HIS A 70 5.63 -0.53 4.13
CA HIS A 70 4.47 -0.10 4.89
C HIS A 70 3.58 0.77 4.02
N PHE A 71 2.27 0.50 4.05
CA PHE A 71 1.26 1.39 3.50
C PHE A 71 0.78 2.35 4.60
N LEU A 72 0.99 3.65 4.37
CA LEU A 72 0.58 4.73 5.26
C LEU A 72 -0.62 5.46 4.67
N TYR A 73 -1.68 5.62 5.46
CA TYR A 73 -2.89 6.31 5.04
C TYR A 73 -3.56 7.04 6.20
N ARG A 74 -4.52 7.91 5.87
CA ARG A 74 -5.46 8.53 6.81
C ARG A 74 -6.86 8.53 6.21
N GLU A 75 -7.86 8.54 7.08
CA GLU A 75 -9.25 8.85 6.74
C GLU A 75 -9.40 10.38 6.68
N THR A 76 -10.12 10.91 5.69
CA THR A 76 -10.38 12.34 5.50
C THR A 76 -11.86 12.62 5.33
#